data_AF-K1V7D7-F1
#
_entry.id   AF-K1V7D7-F1
#
_cell.length_a   1.000
_cell.length_b   1.000
_cell.length_c   1.000
_cell.angle_alpha   90.00
_cell.angle_beta   90.00
_cell.angle_gamma   90.00
#
_symmetry.space_group_name_H-M   'P 1'
#
loop_
_entity.id
_entity.type
_entity.pdbx_description
1 polymer ?
#
loop_
_entity_poly.entity_id
_entity_poly.type
_entity_poly.pdbx_seq_one_letter_code
_entity_poly.pdbx_strand_id
1 'polypeptide(L)'
;MFGEQTAEILFQIITECMDDYLYIFDLQNNIFEISQSAVNRFNMSESVLTDAANEVMKVVYEEDRRMLAKHLADICEGREKVHNLHYRWLDKEGMPVWINCRGIVISDQQGKAEYLVGCLNETGNKRRADNVTGLLGGPEFLAYLRAQKNPLPRDFLCM
;
A
#
# COMPACT_ATOMS: atom_id res chain seq x y z
N MET A 1 -28.63 -0.48 16.87
CA MET A 1 -27.99 -1.65 16.26
C MET A 1 -27.66 -1.23 14.84
N PHE A 2 -26.39 -0.94 14.58
CA PHE A 2 -25.93 -0.36 13.33
C PHE A 2 -25.94 -1.45 12.23
N GLY A 3 -26.87 -1.37 11.28
CA GLY A 3 -27.07 -2.37 10.20
C GLY A 3 -26.18 -2.11 8.97
N GLU A 4 -26.47 -2.77 7.84
CA GLU A 4 -25.73 -2.67 6.55
C GLU A 4 -25.39 -1.21 6.15
N GLN A 5 -26.33 -0.30 6.36
CA GLN A 5 -26.17 1.14 6.11
C GLN A 5 -24.98 1.76 6.87
N THR A 6 -24.59 1.19 8.02
CA THR A 6 -23.44 1.66 8.79
C THR A 6 -22.12 1.17 8.23
N ALA A 7 -22.08 -0.03 7.63
CA ALA A 7 -20.88 -0.53 6.97
C ALA A 7 -20.56 0.31 5.72
N GLU A 8 -21.58 0.68 4.93
CA GLU A 8 -21.43 1.58 3.79
C GLU A 8 -20.94 2.98 4.20
N ILE A 9 -21.52 3.56 5.26
CA ILE A 9 -21.09 4.86 5.79
C ILE A 9 -19.66 4.79 6.32
N LEU A 10 -19.29 3.74 7.07
CA LEU A 10 -17.93 3.54 7.56
C LEU A 10 -16.94 3.43 6.39
N PHE A 11 -17.29 2.66 5.36
CA PHE A 11 -16.46 2.50 4.18
C PHE A 11 -16.24 3.85 3.47
N GLN A 12 -17.31 4.60 3.20
CA GLN A 12 -17.22 5.93 2.60
C GLN A 12 -16.34 6.88 3.42
N ILE A 13 -16.56 6.98 4.73
CA ILE A 13 -15.77 7.83 5.62
C ILE A 13 -14.29 7.44 5.57
N ILE A 14 -13.98 6.14 5.64
CA ILE A 14 -12.58 5.66 5.58
C ILE A 14 -11.94 6.05 4.24
N THR A 15 -12.66 5.86 3.12
CA THR A 15 -12.13 6.23 1.80
C THR A 15 -12.00 7.74 1.56
N GLU A 16 -12.84 8.57 2.19
CA GLU A 16 -12.80 10.03 2.03
C GLU A 16 -11.85 10.71 3.02
N CYS A 17 -11.63 10.10 4.19
CA CYS A 17 -10.82 10.68 5.26
C CYS A 17 -9.36 10.18 5.27
N MET A 18 -9.04 9.13 4.50
CA MET A 18 -7.69 8.58 4.41
C MET A 18 -7.22 8.59 2.96
N ASP A 19 -5.94 8.90 2.74
CA ASP A 19 -5.25 8.69 1.46
C ASP A 19 -4.91 7.20 1.23
N ASP A 20 -5.81 6.32 1.68
CA ASP A 20 -5.67 4.87 1.67
C ASP A 20 -6.56 4.30 0.56
N TYR A 21 -5.98 3.46 -0.28
CA TYR A 21 -6.70 2.73 -1.31
C TYR A 21 -7.21 1.41 -0.73
N LEU A 22 -8.52 1.28 -0.50
CA LEU A 22 -9.09 0.03 0.03
C LEU A 22 -9.17 -1.04 -1.05
N TYR A 23 -8.91 -2.29 -0.69
CA TYR A 23 -9.04 -3.43 -1.61
C TYR A 23 -9.58 -4.69 -0.92
N ILE A 24 -10.20 -5.53 -1.74
CA ILE A 24 -10.63 -6.89 -1.42
C ILE A 24 -10.12 -7.81 -2.54
N PHE A 25 -9.36 -8.83 -2.19
CA PHE A 25 -8.96 -9.89 -3.10
C PHE A 25 -9.69 -11.18 -2.70
N ASP A 26 -10.66 -11.61 -3.51
CA ASP A 26 -11.20 -12.97 -3.49
C ASP A 26 -10.17 -13.94 -4.08
N LEU A 27 -9.50 -14.66 -3.20
CA LEU A 27 -8.41 -15.58 -3.55
C LEU A 27 -8.94 -16.87 -4.18
N GLN A 28 -10.21 -17.21 -3.99
CA GLN A 28 -10.80 -18.45 -4.52
C GLN A 28 -11.31 -18.26 -5.94
N ASN A 29 -11.97 -17.12 -6.20
CA ASN A 29 -12.52 -16.77 -7.50
C ASN A 29 -11.55 -15.94 -8.36
N ASN A 30 -10.40 -15.55 -7.81
CA ASN A 30 -9.37 -14.74 -8.46
C ASN A 30 -9.93 -13.39 -8.95
N ILE A 31 -10.66 -12.71 -8.07
CA ILE A 31 -11.29 -11.40 -8.29
C ILE A 31 -10.68 -10.39 -7.33
N PHE A 32 -10.25 -9.24 -7.85
CA PHE A 32 -9.68 -8.16 -7.05
C PHE A 32 -10.48 -6.90 -7.26
N GLU A 33 -11.02 -6.37 -6.18
CA GLU A 33 -11.74 -5.11 -6.14
C GLU A 33 -10.92 -4.09 -5.36
N ILE A 34 -10.81 -2.88 -5.89
CA ILE A 34 -10.06 -1.78 -5.28
C ILE A 34 -10.81 -0.46 -5.46
N SER A 35 -10.59 0.49 -4.55
CA SER A 35 -11.20 1.80 -4.62
C SER A 35 -10.94 2.50 -5.95
N GLN A 36 -11.94 3.22 -6.45
CA GLN A 36 -11.83 3.97 -7.72
C GLN A 36 -10.70 5.01 -7.69
N SER A 37 -10.39 5.56 -6.52
CA SER A 37 -9.25 6.46 -6.33
C SER A 37 -7.92 5.81 -6.70
N ALA A 38 -7.74 4.51 -6.46
CA ALA A 38 -6.55 3.76 -6.84
C ALA A 38 -6.46 3.58 -8.36
N VAL A 39 -7.59 3.28 -9.00
CA VAL A 39 -7.68 3.16 -10.47
C VAL A 39 -7.31 4.48 -11.13
N ASN A 40 -7.70 5.61 -10.54
CA ASN A 40 -7.33 6.93 -11.05
C ASN A 40 -5.83 7.21 -10.88
N ARG A 41 -5.21 6.66 -9.83
CA ARG A 41 -3.80 6.90 -9.47
C ARG A 41 -2.80 6.00 -10.20
N PHE A 42 -3.13 4.73 -10.38
CA PHE A 42 -2.23 3.68 -10.86
C PHE A 42 -2.58 3.18 -12.25
N ASN A 43 -1.67 2.45 -12.88
CA ASN A 43 -1.83 1.87 -14.22
C ASN A 43 -2.79 0.66 -14.24
N MET A 44 -3.93 0.79 -13.60
CA MET A 44 -4.99 -0.21 -13.55
C MET A 44 -6.12 0.20 -14.50
N SER A 45 -6.72 -0.78 -15.16
CA SER A 45 -7.80 -0.58 -16.13
C SER A 45 -9.14 -0.30 -15.47
N GLU A 46 -9.48 -1.08 -14.43
CA GLU A 46 -10.80 -1.11 -13.81
C GLU A 46 -10.67 -1.33 -12.31
N SER A 47 -11.71 -0.96 -11.55
CA SER A 47 -11.77 -1.17 -10.09
C SER A 47 -12.01 -2.63 -9.72
N VAL A 48 -12.59 -3.41 -10.63
CA VAL A 48 -12.82 -4.85 -10.47
C VAL A 48 -12.05 -5.59 -11.55
N LEU A 49 -11.13 -6.43 -11.14
CA LEU A 49 -10.28 -7.22 -12.03
C LEU A 49 -10.64 -8.69 -11.91
N THR A 50 -10.97 -9.30 -13.04
CA THR A 50 -10.98 -10.76 -13.19
C THR A 50 -9.58 -11.22 -13.60
N ASP A 51 -9.22 -12.46 -13.27
CA ASP A 51 -7.84 -12.93 -13.36
C ASP A 51 -6.86 -12.04 -12.55
N ALA A 52 -7.31 -11.68 -11.36
CA ALA A 52 -6.70 -10.68 -10.50
C ALA A 52 -5.19 -10.86 -10.27
N ALA A 53 -4.73 -12.09 -10.04
CA ALA A 53 -3.31 -12.38 -9.85
C ALA A 53 -2.46 -11.88 -11.03
N ASN A 54 -2.92 -12.06 -12.27
CA ASN A 54 -2.20 -11.62 -13.45
C ASN A 54 -2.34 -10.11 -13.68
N GLU A 55 -3.55 -9.56 -13.52
CA GLU A 55 -3.78 -8.12 -13.70
C GLU A 55 -3.04 -7.27 -12.66
N VAL A 56 -3.02 -7.67 -11.39
CA VAL A 56 -2.25 -7.00 -10.33
C VAL A 56 -0.74 -7.03 -10.66
N MET A 57 -0.22 -8.13 -11.19
CA MET A 57 1.20 -8.22 -11.57
C MET A 57 1.59 -7.25 -12.69
N LYS A 58 0.65 -6.85 -13.56
CA LYS A 58 0.93 -5.83 -14.60
C LYS A 58 1.17 -4.45 -14.00
N VAL A 59 0.43 -4.11 -12.94
CA VAL A 59 0.57 -2.83 -12.23
C VAL A 59 1.79 -2.83 -11.30
N VAL A 60 2.25 -4.01 -10.86
CA VAL A 60 3.44 -4.14 -10.02
C VAL A 60 4.71 -3.91 -10.83
N TYR A 61 5.64 -3.13 -10.28
CA TYR A 61 6.95 -2.89 -10.86
C TYR A 61 7.73 -4.20 -11.02
N GLU A 62 8.41 -4.37 -12.15
CA GLU A 62 8.95 -5.66 -12.59
C GLU A 62 9.84 -6.36 -11.54
N GLU A 63 10.74 -5.63 -10.91
CA GLU A 63 11.67 -6.17 -9.90
C GLU A 63 10.95 -6.70 -8.64
N ASP A 64 9.75 -6.18 -8.34
CA ASP A 64 9.02 -6.51 -7.12
C ASP A 64 8.06 -7.71 -7.32
N ARG A 65 7.76 -8.08 -8.57
CA ARG A 65 6.78 -9.13 -8.92
C ARG A 65 7.11 -10.48 -8.29
N ARG A 66 8.39 -10.89 -8.30
CA ARG A 66 8.81 -12.18 -7.75
C ARG A 66 8.57 -12.25 -6.24
N MET A 67 8.83 -11.16 -5.54
CA MET A 67 8.63 -11.06 -4.09
C MET A 67 7.14 -11.15 -3.76
N LEU A 68 6.31 -10.37 -4.45
CA LEU A 68 4.86 -10.40 -4.27
C LEU A 68 4.27 -11.78 -4.60
N ALA A 69 4.67 -12.39 -5.72
CA ALA A 69 4.16 -13.69 -6.14
C ALA A 69 4.45 -14.79 -5.10
N LYS A 70 5.67 -14.80 -4.54
CA LYS A 70 6.02 -15.73 -3.47
C LYS A 70 5.14 -15.51 -2.24
N HIS A 71 4.96 -14.26 -1.84
CA HIS A 71 4.18 -13.94 -0.65
C HIS A 71 2.69 -14.27 -0.80
N LEU A 72 2.10 -14.03 -1.98
CA LEU A 72 0.72 -14.45 -2.27
C LEU A 72 0.59 -15.97 -2.27
N ALA A 73 1.58 -16.71 -2.78
CA ALA A 73 1.59 -18.17 -2.68
C ALA A 73 1.64 -18.64 -1.22
N ASP A 74 2.50 -18.04 -0.38
CA ASP A 74 2.57 -18.33 1.05
C ASP A 74 1.23 -18.08 1.76
N ILE A 75 0.48 -17.03 1.37
CA ILE A 75 -0.87 -16.75 1.85
C ILE A 75 -1.85 -17.86 1.43
N CYS A 76 -1.86 -18.21 0.14
CA CYS A 76 -2.75 -19.24 -0.40
C CYS A 76 -2.51 -20.63 0.25
N GLU A 77 -1.26 -20.93 0.58
CA GLU A 77 -0.87 -22.17 1.27
C GLU A 77 -1.04 -22.08 2.80
N GLY A 78 -1.52 -20.93 3.32
CA GLY A 78 -1.78 -20.72 4.74
C GLY A 78 -0.53 -20.54 5.60
N ARG A 79 0.65 -20.40 5.00
CA ARG A 79 1.92 -20.11 5.69
C ARG A 79 2.00 -18.66 6.14
N GLU A 80 1.32 -17.76 5.43
CA GLU A 80 1.13 -16.38 5.86
C GLU A 80 -0.34 -16.05 6.10
N LYS A 81 -0.58 -15.23 7.13
CA LYS A 81 -1.93 -14.82 7.56
C LYS A 81 -2.16 -13.32 7.47
N VAL A 82 -1.10 -12.57 7.19
CA VAL A 82 -1.15 -11.12 7.02
C VAL A 82 -0.39 -10.73 5.76
N HIS A 83 -0.87 -9.67 5.12
CA HIS A 83 -0.15 -8.98 4.07
C HIS A 83 0.44 -7.69 4.66
N ASN A 84 1.74 -7.49 4.51
CA ASN A 84 2.41 -6.28 4.95
C ASN A 84 3.71 -6.11 4.17
N LEU A 85 3.59 -5.62 2.94
CA LEU A 85 4.71 -5.44 2.03
C LEU A 85 4.86 -3.99 1.62
N HIS A 86 6.12 -3.58 1.45
CA HIS A 86 6.50 -2.30 0.87
C HIS A 86 7.14 -2.56 -0.50
N TYR A 87 6.46 -2.17 -1.56
CA TYR A 87 6.86 -2.43 -2.94
C TYR A 87 6.31 -1.36 -3.88
N ARG A 88 6.53 -1.48 -5.19
CA ARG A 88 6.16 -0.44 -6.15
C ARG A 88 5.02 -0.86 -7.07
N TRP A 89 4.08 0.05 -7.25
CA TRP A 89 3.09 0.03 -8.33
C TRP A 89 3.45 1.07 -9.39
N LEU A 90 3.00 0.86 -10.62
CA LEU A 90 3.18 1.78 -11.73
C LEU A 90 2.03 2.80 -11.74
N ASP A 91 2.34 4.08 -11.88
CA ASP A 91 1.35 5.12 -12.16
C ASP A 91 0.90 5.15 -13.63
N LYS A 92 -0.02 6.05 -13.99
CA LYS A 92 -0.56 6.18 -15.35
C LYS A 92 0.50 6.47 -16.40
N GLU A 93 1.62 7.06 -16.00
CA GLU A 93 2.77 7.37 -16.83
C GLU A 93 3.80 6.22 -16.86
N GLY A 94 3.56 5.14 -16.12
CA GLY A 94 4.45 3.98 -16.01
C GLY A 94 5.64 4.20 -15.06
N MET A 95 5.59 5.24 -14.22
CA MET A 95 6.61 5.52 -13.22
C MET A 95 6.35 4.72 -11.93
N PRO A 96 7.39 4.19 -11.28
CA PRO A 96 7.22 3.44 -10.05
C PRO A 96 6.90 4.35 -8.86
N VAL A 97 5.87 3.96 -8.11
CA VAL A 97 5.38 4.61 -6.90
C VAL A 97 5.47 3.62 -5.75
N TRP A 98 6.15 4.03 -4.68
CA TRP A 98 6.28 3.23 -3.47
C TRP A 98 4.96 3.18 -2.71
N ILE A 99 4.50 1.97 -2.41
CA ILE A 99 3.29 1.70 -1.66
C ILE A 99 3.59 0.79 -0.46
N ASN A 100 2.89 1.05 0.64
CA ASN A 100 2.80 0.11 1.74
C ASN A 100 1.42 -0.57 1.68
N CYS A 101 1.40 -1.84 1.31
CA CYS A 101 0.19 -2.63 1.20
C CYS A 101 0.02 -3.48 2.46
N ARG A 102 -1.07 -3.25 3.19
CA ARG A 102 -1.38 -3.95 4.43
C ARG A 102 -2.75 -4.60 4.32
N GLY A 103 -2.86 -5.85 4.75
CA GLY A 103 -4.12 -6.56 4.76
C GLY A 103 -4.12 -7.78 5.67
N ILE A 104 -5.32 -8.30 5.91
CA ILE A 104 -5.54 -9.51 6.70
C ILE A 104 -6.15 -10.60 5.81
N VAL A 105 -5.77 -11.85 6.10
CA VAL A 105 -6.34 -13.02 5.42
C VAL A 105 -7.57 -13.49 6.20
N ILE A 106 -8.72 -13.48 5.54
CA ILE A 106 -9.95 -14.08 6.03
C ILE A 106 -9.99 -15.50 5.47
N SER A 107 -10.19 -16.49 6.34
CA SER A 107 -10.25 -17.90 5.95
C SER A 107 -11.69 -18.40 5.96
N ASP A 108 -12.01 -19.32 5.06
CA ASP A 108 -13.30 -20.00 5.00
C ASP A 108 -13.49 -20.98 6.18
N GLN A 109 -14.66 -21.64 6.21
CA GLN A 109 -14.99 -22.64 7.24
C GLN A 109 -14.04 -23.86 7.27
N GLN A 110 -13.29 -24.10 6.19
CA GLN A 110 -12.32 -25.19 6.07
C GLN A 110 -10.89 -24.73 6.42
N GLY A 111 -10.72 -23.44 6.78
CA GLY A 111 -9.43 -22.85 7.14
C GLY A 111 -8.56 -22.45 5.94
N LYS A 112 -9.11 -22.47 4.73
CA LYS A 112 -8.41 -22.03 3.51
C LYS A 112 -8.56 -20.51 3.36
N ALA A 113 -7.52 -19.84 2.88
CA ALA A 113 -7.59 -18.41 2.57
C ALA A 113 -8.72 -18.13 1.56
N GLU A 114 -9.67 -17.29 1.95
CA GLU A 114 -10.85 -16.92 1.16
C GLU A 114 -10.70 -15.50 0.62
N TYR A 115 -10.41 -14.56 1.51
CA TYR A 115 -10.18 -13.16 1.15
C TYR A 115 -8.86 -12.64 1.69
N LEU A 116 -8.24 -11.73 0.95
CA LEU A 116 -7.24 -10.80 1.46
C LEU A 116 -7.81 -9.39 1.38
N VAL A 117 -8.06 -8.77 2.54
CA VAL A 117 -8.71 -7.46 2.63
C VAL A 117 -7.76 -6.47 3.29
N GLY A 118 -7.64 -5.26 2.73
CA GLY A 118 -6.64 -4.32 3.20
C GLY A 118 -6.71 -2.93 2.59
N CYS A 119 -5.63 -2.20 2.80
CA CYS A 119 -5.39 -0.90 2.19
C CYS A 119 -3.97 -0.77 1.63
N LEU A 120 -3.82 0.07 0.59
CA LEU A 120 -2.54 0.50 0.05
C LEU A 120 -2.36 1.98 0.34
N ASN A 121 -1.19 2.35 0.84
CA ASN A 121 -0.90 3.73 1.16
C ASN A 121 0.34 4.13 0.38
N GLU A 122 0.30 5.28 -0.31
CA GLU A 122 1.51 5.82 -0.93
C GLU A 122 2.51 6.22 0.16
N THR A 123 3.59 5.48 0.23
CA THR A 123 4.74 5.91 0.99
C THR A 123 5.60 6.68 0.02
N GLY A 124 5.23 7.94 -0.22
CA GLY A 124 5.85 8.82 -1.21
C GLY A 124 7.36 8.67 -1.22
N ASN A 125 7.97 8.84 -2.40
CA ASN A 125 9.35 8.46 -2.72
C ASN A 125 10.29 8.76 -1.53
N LYS A 126 10.50 7.79 -0.63
CA LYS A 126 11.58 7.84 0.35
C LYS A 126 12.86 7.56 -0.43
N ARG A 127 13.17 8.44 -1.39
CA ARG A 127 14.53 8.78 -1.69
C ARG A 127 15.12 9.21 -0.36
N ARG A 128 15.83 8.27 0.26
CA ARG A 128 17.11 8.56 0.90
C ARG A 128 17.77 9.63 0.02
N ALA A 129 17.82 10.87 0.51
CA ALA A 129 18.23 12.08 -0.19
C ALA A 129 17.50 12.42 -1.52
N ASP A 130 16.78 13.53 -1.50
CA ASP A 130 16.29 14.24 -2.69
C ASP A 130 17.46 14.65 -3.61
N ASN A 131 17.57 14.00 -4.77
CA ASN A 131 18.48 14.45 -5.84
C ASN A 131 17.98 15.71 -6.60
N VAL A 132 16.94 16.39 -6.10
CA VAL A 132 16.39 17.62 -6.73
C VAL A 132 16.43 18.82 -5.79
N THR A 133 16.24 18.65 -4.47
CA THR A 133 16.15 19.77 -3.53
C THR A 133 17.39 19.95 -2.64
N GLY A 134 18.24 18.93 -2.53
CA GLY A 134 19.38 18.94 -1.59
C GLY A 134 18.97 18.93 -0.11
N LEU A 135 17.68 18.77 0.19
CA LEU A 135 17.18 18.68 1.56
C LEU A 135 17.30 17.23 2.05
N LEU A 136 17.83 17.08 3.27
CA LEU A 136 17.99 15.78 3.92
C LEU A 136 16.61 15.24 4.31
N GLY A 137 16.30 14.01 3.93
CA GLY A 137 15.11 13.32 4.42
C GLY A 137 15.18 13.10 5.93
N GLY A 138 14.04 12.85 6.60
CA GLY A 138 13.96 12.74 8.07
C GLY A 138 15.06 11.88 8.74
N PRO A 139 15.37 10.66 8.26
CA PRO A 139 16.46 9.85 8.80
C PRO A 139 17.85 10.46 8.60
N GLU A 140 18.13 11.05 7.42
CA GLU A 140 19.40 11.72 7.14
C GLU A 140 19.54 13.04 7.91
N PHE A 141 18.45 13.79 8.09
CA PHE A 141 18.39 14.99 8.91
C PHE A 141 18.66 14.65 10.38
N LEU A 142 18.10 13.55 10.90
CA LEU A 142 18.39 13.06 12.25
C LEU A 142 19.85 12.60 12.39
N ALA A 143 20.41 11.93 11.37
CA ALA A 143 21.82 11.56 11.37
C ALA A 143 22.74 12.80 11.35
N TYR A 144 22.40 13.82 10.56
CA TYR A 144 23.07 15.11 10.52
C TYR A 144 23.02 15.85 11.87
N LEU A 145 21.83 15.96 12.48
CA LEU A 145 21.67 16.58 13.79
C LEU A 145 22.50 15.85 14.88
N ARG A 146 22.55 14.52 14.81
CA ARG A 146 23.37 13.71 15.75
C ARG A 146 24.87 13.85 15.49
N ALA A 147 25.28 14.15 14.26
CA ALA A 147 26.67 14.37 13.90
C ALA A 147 27.17 15.79 14.25
N GLN A 148 26.27 16.75 14.49
CA GLN A 148 26.65 18.08 14.94
C GLN A 148 27.06 18.09 16.42
N LYS A 149 28.27 18.59 16.71
CA LYS A 149 28.81 18.66 18.08
C LYS A 149 28.30 19.84 18.90
N ASN A 150 27.58 20.79 18.30
CA ASN A 150 27.03 21.97 18.99
C ASN A 150 25.50 21.97 18.93
N PRO A 151 24.80 22.22 20.05
CA PRO A 151 23.36 22.36 20.04
C PRO A 151 22.94 23.58 19.21
N LEU A 152 21.82 23.47 18.49
CA LEU A 152 21.24 24.58 17.73
C LEU A 152 20.95 25.78 18.66
N PRO A 153 21.20 27.03 18.21
CA PRO A 153 20.87 28.22 18.99
C PRO A 153 19.39 28.23 19.38
N ARG A 154 19.07 28.66 20.60
CA ARG A 154 17.72 28.62 21.19
C ARG A 154 16.68 29.49 20.45
N ASP A 155 17.11 30.24 19.45
CA ASP A 155 16.30 31.27 18.80
C ASP A 155 15.51 30.72 17.60
N PHE A 156 15.63 29.42 17.30
CA PHE A 156 14.99 28.78 16.14
C PHE A 156 13.54 28.32 16.34
N LEU A 157 12.91 28.62 17.48
CA LEU A 157 11.56 28.12 17.82
C LEU A 157 10.48 29.20 18.03
N CYS A 158 10.74 30.46 17.66
CA CYS A 158 9.69 31.48 17.61
C CYS A 158 9.79 32.35 16.35
N MET A 159 9.00 31.98 15.34
CA MET A 159 8.19 32.93 14.55
C MET A 159 6.99 32.20 13.96
#